data_AF-A0A1V5KXZ8-F1
#
_entry.id   AF-A0A1V5KXZ8-F1
#
_cell.length_a   1.000
_cell.length_b   1.000
_cell.length_c   1.000
_cell.angle_alpha   90.00
_cell.angle_beta   90.00
_cell.angle_gamma   90.00
#
_symmetry.space_group_name_H-M   'P 1'
#
loop_
_entity.id
_entity.type
_entity.pdbx_description
1 polymer ?
#
loop_
_entity_poly.entity_id
_entity_poly.type
_entity_poly.pdbx_seq_one_letter_code
_entity_poly.pdbx_strand_id
1 'polypeptide(L)' 'MDKEKRKGFLLRIEPNLYKELEHWAADDLRSLNGQIEYLLREAVRNKRRKLLRNPSDDPTPHSE' A
#
# COMPACT_ATOMS: atom_id res chain seq x y z
N MET A 1 -18.21 -13.05 -15.55
CA MET A 1 -17.37 -12.42 -14.53
C MET A 1 -16.99 -11.06 -15.05
N ASP A 2 -17.72 -10.01 -14.66
CA ASP A 2 -17.34 -8.65 -15.00
C ASP A 2 -15.95 -8.39 -14.43
N LYS A 3 -14.96 -8.35 -15.31
CA LYS A 3 -13.65 -7.77 -15.00
C LYS A 3 -13.97 -6.32 -14.67
N GLU A 4 -14.11 -5.99 -13.39
CA GLU A 4 -14.35 -4.63 -12.93
C GLU A 4 -13.37 -3.71 -13.68
N LYS A 5 -13.93 -2.84 -14.53
CA LYS A 5 -13.11 -1.92 -15.31
C LYS A 5 -12.33 -1.07 -14.31
N ARG A 6 -11.01 -1.03 -14.48
CA ARG A 6 -10.15 -0.17 -13.65
C ARG A 6 -10.71 1.25 -13.69
N LYS A 7 -11.04 1.80 -12.51
CA LYS A 7 -11.59 3.15 -12.39
C LYS A 7 -10.44 4.14 -12.44
N GLY A 8 -10.37 4.93 -13.52
CA GLY A 8 -9.46 6.06 -13.60
C GLY A 8 -9.91 7.20 -12.69
N PHE A 9 -8.97 7.82 -11.98
CA PHE A 9 -9.20 9.03 -11.20
C PHE A 9 -7.98 9.94 -11.29
N LEU A 10 -8.19 11.26 -11.09
CA LEU A 10 -7.11 12.22 -11.04
C LEU A 10 -6.50 12.21 -9.63
N LEU A 11 -5.23 11.84 -9.52
CA LEU A 11 -4.47 11.92 -8.29
C LEU A 11 -3.65 13.21 -8.29
N ARG A 12 -3.81 14.02 -7.24
CA ARG A 12 -2.90 15.15 -6.96
C ARG A 12 -1.81 14.63 -6.04
N ILE A 13 -0.57 14.79 -6.46
CA ILE A 13 0.60 14.29 -5.75
C ILE A 13 1.71 15.34 -5.79
N GLU A 14 2.46 15.44 -4.69
CA GLU A 14 3.64 16.30 -4.63
C GLU A 14 4.67 15.88 -5.69
N PRO A 15 5.27 16.82 -6.44
CA PRO A 15 6.20 16.49 -7.53
C PRO A 15 7.42 15.67 -7.08
N ASN A 16 7.91 15.90 -5.86
CA ASN A 16 9.04 15.15 -5.32
C ASN A 16 8.66 13.70 -5.04
N LEU A 17 7.50 13.47 -4.45
CA LEU A 17 6.99 12.13 -4.21
C LEU A 17 6.74 11.38 -5.52
N TYR A 18 6.24 12.07 -6.56
CA TYR A 18 6.08 11.47 -7.88
C TYR A 18 7.41 10.94 -8.44
N LYS A 19 8.48 11.72 -8.34
CA LYS A 19 9.81 11.32 -8.81
C LYS A 19 10.37 10.13 -8.04
N GLU A 20 10.18 10.10 -6.73
CA GLU A 20 10.60 8.97 -5.89
C GLU A 20 9.85 7.69 -6.27
N LEU A 21 8.54 7.79 -6.52
CA LEU A 21 7.73 6.66 -6.97
C LEU A 21 8.11 6.18 -8.38
N GLU A 22 8.48 7.09 -9.27
CA GLU A 22 8.93 6.76 -10.62
C GLU A 22 10.27 6.01 -10.59
N HIS A 23 11.23 6.49 -9.79
CA HIS A 23 12.50 5.81 -9.59
C HIS A 23 12.31 4.41 -9.00
N TRP A 24 11.52 4.29 -7.93
CA TRP A 24 11.24 2.99 -7.32
C TRP A 24 10.52 2.04 -8.29
N ALA A 25 9.57 2.54 -9.07
CA ALA A 25 8.91 1.73 -10.09
C ALA A 25 9.91 1.21 -11.14
N ALA A 26 10.88 2.03 -11.55
CA ALA A 26 11.94 1.63 -12.47
C ALA A 26 12.84 0.54 -11.87
N ASP A 27 13.25 0.68 -10.62
CA ASP A 27 14.07 -0.31 -9.90
C ASP A 27 13.36 -1.67 -9.79
N ASP A 28 12.04 -1.66 -9.58
CA ASP A 28 11.19 -2.86 -9.49
C ASP A 28 10.73 -3.38 -10.88
N LEU A 29 11.25 -2.83 -11.99
CA LEU A 29 10.85 -3.14 -13.37
C LEU A 29 9.33 -3.09 -13.59
N ARG A 30 8.69 -2.08 -13.00
CA ARG A 30 7.24 -1.89 -12.98
C ARG A 30 6.85 -0.55 -13.59
N SER A 31 5.66 -0.49 -14.18
CA SER A 31 5.04 0.80 -14.50
C SER A 31 4.71 1.57 -13.22
N LEU A 32 4.79 2.90 -13.28
CA LEU A 32 4.41 3.77 -12.16
C LEU A 32 2.97 3.49 -11.65
N ASN A 33 2.00 3.32 -12.55
CA ASN A 33 0.63 2.97 -12.18
C ASN A 33 0.55 1.63 -11.46
N GLY A 34 1.35 0.64 -11.90
CA GLY A 34 1.46 -0.64 -11.21
C GLY A 34 2.07 -0.49 -9.81
N GLN A 35 3.06 0.40 -9.65
CA GLN A 35 3.68 0.66 -8.36
C GLN A 35 2.70 1.32 -7.39
N ILE A 36 1.97 2.33 -7.84
CA ILE A 36 0.92 2.99 -7.05
C ILE A 36 -0.14 1.97 -6.62
N GLU A 37 -0.64 1.14 -7.53
CA GLU A 37 -1.63 0.10 -7.22
C GLU A 37 -1.14 -0.88 -6.15
N TYR A 38 0.12 -1.33 -6.27
CA TYR A 38 0.73 -2.22 -5.28
C TYR A 38 0.80 -1.58 -3.90
N LEU A 39 1.28 -0.33 -3.82
CA LEU A 39 1.39 0.38 -2.55
C LEU A 39 0.04 0.61 -1.89
N LEU A 40 -0.99 0.95 -2.67
CA LEU A 40 -2.34 1.12 -2.17
C LEU A 40 -2.90 -0.21 -1.64
N ARG A 41 -2.68 -1.33 -2.35
CA ARG A 41 -3.08 -2.67 -1.88
C ARG A 41 -2.40 -3.05 -0.58
N GLU A 42 -1.10 -2.81 -0.48
CA GLU A 42 -0.32 -3.08 0.74
C GLU A 42 -0.80 -2.22 1.91
N ALA A 43 -1.04 -0.93 1.69
CA ALA A 43 -1.54 -0.01 2.71
C ALA A 43 -2.92 -0.45 3.24
N VAL A 44 -3.85 -0.81 2.35
CA VAL A 44 -5.19 -1.31 2.73
C VAL A 44 -5.09 -2.63 3.49
N ARG A 45 -4.27 -3.58 3.01
CA ARG A 45 -4.05 -4.88 3.65
C ARG A 45 -3.47 -4.71 5.06
N ASN A 46 -2.47 -3.85 5.21
CA ASN A 46 -1.83 -3.56 6.49
C ASN A 46 -2.80 -2.87 7.45
N LYS A 47 -3.61 -1.92 6.98
CA LYS A 47 -4.67 -1.29 7.79
C LYS A 47 -5.69 -2.32 8.27
N ARG A 48 -6.16 -3.20 7.38
CA ARG A 48 -7.08 -4.29 7.74
C ARG A 48 -6.48 -5.24 8.77
N ARG A 49 -5.23 -5.65 8.59
CA ARG A 49 -4.52 -6.50 9.57
C ARG A 49 -4.40 -5.83 10.95
N LYS A 50 -4.16 -4.51 10.99
CA LYS A 50 -4.13 -3.76 12.26
C LYS A 50 -5.51 -3.72 12.94
N LEU A 51 -6.59 -3.60 12.18
CA LEU A 51 -7.95 -3.58 12.73
C LEU A 51 -8.43 -4.94 13.24
N LEU A 52 -7.91 -6.04 12.69
CA LEU A 52 -8.27 -7.41 13.09
C LEU A 52 -7.41 -7.96 14.23
N ARG A 53 -6.32 -7.27 14.60
CA ARG A 53 -5.47 -7.68 15.71
C ARG A 53 -6.12 -7.21 17.00
N ASN A 54 -6.53 -8.13 17.86
CA ASN A 54 -7.10 -7.77 19.15
C ASN A 54 -5.99 -7.17 20.03
N PRO A 55 -6.25 -6.10 20.80
CA PRO A 55 -5.28 -5.56 21.76
C PRO A 55 -4.83 -6.58 22.82
N SER A 56 -5.57 -7.68 22.98
CA SER A 56 -5.27 -8.79 23.87
C SER A 56 -4.35 -9.87 23.27
N ASP A 57 -3.95 -9.76 21.99
CA ASP A 57 -2.94 -10.64 21.37
C ASP A 57 -1.50 -10.18 21.64
N ASP A 58 -1.31 -9.11 22.42
CA ASP A 58 0.02 -8.68 22.86
C ASP A 58 0.45 -9.61 24.01
N PRO A 59 1.48 -10.47 23.84
CA PRO A 59 1.98 -11.26 24.94
C PRO A 59 2.55 -10.28 25.97
N THR A 60 1.89 -10.18 27.12
CA THR A 60 2.44 -9.51 28.30
C THR A 60 3.91 -9.89 28.44
N PRO A 61 4.84 -8.93 28.56
CA PRO A 61 6.21 -9.26 28.91
C PRO A 61 6.13 -9.94 30.26
N HIS A 62 6.42 -11.25 30.31
CA HIS A 62 6.71 -11.92 31.57
C HIS A 62 7.99 -11.28 32.09
N SER A 63 7.82 -10.30 32.98
CA SER A 63 8.88 -9.81 33.84
C SER A 63 9.29 -10.94 34.78
N GLU A 64 10.46 -11.51 34.53
CA GLU A 64 11.31 -12.20 35.52
C GLU A 64 12.12 -11.18 36.31
#